data_AF-A0A969HUW9-F1
#
_entry.id   AF-A0A969HUW9-F1
#
_cell.length_a   1.000
_cell.length_b   1.000
_cell.length_c   1.000
_cell.angle_alpha   90.00
_cell.angle_beta   90.00
_cell.angle_gamma   90.00
#
_symmetry.space_group_name_H-M   'P 1'
#
loop_
_entity.id
_entity.type
_entity.pdbx_description
1 polymer ?
#
loop_
_entity_poly.entity_id
_entity_poly.type
_entity_poly.pdbx_seq_one_letter_code
_entity_poly.pdbx_strand_id
1 'polypeptide(L)'
;MTKGQGGFFADADGGTKISVKEIDPVVYFTIDTMQVGGISPPVSYRTDDGKSAVRLIYYKSRVAPHQANLDKDYDKLYNYALSNKQNEALNQWFIETKDELYIYVDQDFNYCNILGVQ
;
A
#
# COMPACT_ATOMS: atom_id res chain seq x y z
N MET A 1 -0.31 -2.46 14.73
CA MET A 1 0.41 -1.71 15.81
C MET A 1 1.01 -0.39 15.30
N THR A 2 1.04 0.71 16.07
CA THR A 2 1.62 2.03 15.66
C THR A 2 2.92 2.42 16.37
N LYS A 3 3.40 1.62 17.32
CA LYS A 3 4.58 1.93 18.16
C LYS A 3 5.85 2.21 17.35
N GLY A 4 6.11 1.43 16.31
CA GLY A 4 7.30 1.60 15.44
C GLY A 4 7.28 2.89 14.64
N GLN A 5 6.09 3.45 14.39
CA GLN A 5 5.87 4.64 13.56
C GLN A 5 5.58 5.88 14.40
N GLY A 6 6.04 5.92 15.65
CA GLY A 6 5.85 7.06 16.56
C GLY A 6 4.38 7.35 16.88
N GLY A 7 3.52 6.35 16.81
CA GLY A 7 2.07 6.50 17.04
C GLY A 7 1.27 6.83 15.78
N PHE A 8 1.91 7.03 14.63
CA PHE A 8 1.21 7.18 13.35
C PHE A 8 0.72 5.83 12.82
N PHE A 9 -0.42 5.86 12.14
CA PHE A 9 -0.75 4.79 11.21
C PHE A 9 0.20 4.89 10.01
N ALA A 10 0.60 3.73 9.47
CA ALA A 10 1.36 3.66 8.24
C ALA A 10 0.53 3.04 7.12
N ASP A 11 0.82 3.47 5.89
CA ASP A 11 0.38 2.78 4.67
C ASP A 11 1.20 1.51 4.43
N ALA A 12 0.89 0.81 3.33
CA ALA A 12 1.58 -0.43 2.96
C ALA A 12 3.08 -0.23 2.68
N ASP A 13 3.49 0.96 2.27
CA ASP A 13 4.86 1.32 1.94
C ASP A 13 5.62 1.93 3.15
N GLY A 14 4.97 2.00 4.32
CA GLY A 14 5.53 2.56 5.55
C GLY A 14 5.39 4.09 5.69
N GLY A 15 4.74 4.75 4.74
CA GLY A 15 4.45 6.18 4.77
C GLY A 15 3.34 6.55 5.75
N THR A 16 3.36 7.79 6.25
CA THR A 16 2.34 8.28 7.21
C THR A 16 1.14 8.96 6.54
N LYS A 17 1.08 8.95 5.20
CA LYS A 17 0.00 9.54 4.40
C LYS A 17 -0.86 8.41 3.83
N ILE A 18 -1.88 8.03 4.58
CA ILE A 18 -2.72 6.88 4.22
C ILE A 18 -3.88 7.30 3.32
N SER A 19 -4.12 6.50 2.29
CA SER A 19 -5.30 6.64 1.45
C SER A 19 -6.57 6.31 2.24
N VAL A 20 -7.66 7.03 1.98
CA VAL A 20 -8.98 6.73 2.57
C VAL A 20 -9.44 5.29 2.27
N LYS A 21 -8.93 4.66 1.21
CA LYS A 21 -9.24 3.26 0.89
C LYS A 21 -8.49 2.23 1.74
N GLU A 22 -7.35 2.62 2.30
CA GLU A 22 -6.45 1.72 3.05
C GLU A 22 -6.63 1.86 4.57
N ILE A 23 -7.26 2.95 5.02
CA ILE A 23 -7.52 3.18 6.42
C ILE A 23 -8.64 2.25 6.92
N ASP A 24 -8.48 1.76 8.15
CA ASP A 24 -9.49 0.95 8.82
C ASP A 24 -10.84 1.72 8.88
N PRO A 25 -11.98 1.09 8.51
CA PRO A 25 -13.27 1.76 8.46
C PRO A 25 -13.70 2.38 9.79
N VAL A 26 -13.40 1.73 10.93
CA VAL A 26 -13.74 2.27 12.25
C VAL A 26 -12.94 3.54 12.52
N VAL A 27 -11.66 3.57 12.14
CA VAL A 27 -10.84 4.80 12.21
C VAL A 27 -11.45 5.89 11.32
N TYR A 28 -11.78 5.56 10.06
CA TYR A 28 -12.34 6.51 9.10
C TYR A 28 -13.61 7.19 9.64
N PHE A 29 -14.61 6.41 10.04
CA PHE A 29 -15.87 6.96 10.56
C PHE A 29 -15.69 7.75 11.85
N THR A 30 -14.71 7.37 12.69
CA THR A 30 -14.39 8.14 13.89
C THR A 30 -13.87 9.53 13.53
N ILE A 31 -12.93 9.64 12.59
CA ILE A 31 -12.29 10.91 12.24
C ILE A 31 -13.10 11.78 11.27
N ASP A 32 -14.03 11.19 10.49
CA ASP A 32 -14.84 11.91 9.49
C ASP A 32 -15.69 13.03 10.11
N THR A 33 -16.10 12.86 11.37
CA THR A 33 -16.88 13.86 12.13
C THR A 33 -16.02 14.82 12.96
N MET A 34 -14.70 14.60 12.98
CA MET A 34 -13.76 15.37 13.81
C MET A 34 -13.14 16.54 13.05
N GLN A 35 -12.79 17.60 13.79
CA GLN A 35 -11.92 18.65 13.27
C GLN A 35 -10.45 18.21 13.34
N VAL A 36 -9.65 18.66 12.37
CA VAL A 36 -8.20 18.47 12.39
C VAL A 36 -7.64 19.11 13.68
N GLY A 37 -6.78 18.37 14.37
CA GLY A 37 -6.27 18.71 15.70
C GLY A 37 -7.11 18.16 16.86
N GLY A 38 -8.27 17.57 16.59
CA GLY A 38 -9.12 16.94 17.60
C GLY A 38 -8.61 15.57 18.07
N ILE A 39 -9.04 15.16 19.26
CA ILE A 39 -8.85 13.82 19.82
C ILE A 39 -10.21 13.14 19.93
N SER A 40 -10.30 11.88 19.50
CA SER A 40 -11.54 11.12 19.56
C SER A 40 -11.95 10.81 21.00
N PRO A 41 -13.22 10.51 21.26
CA PRO A 41 -13.60 9.71 22.42
C PRO A 41 -12.86 8.36 22.45
N PRO A 42 -12.86 7.63 23.58
CA PRO A 42 -12.32 6.28 23.64
C PRO A 42 -13.01 5.36 22.61
N VAL A 43 -12.23 4.75 21.73
CA VAL A 43 -12.71 3.83 20.69
C VAL A 43 -12.22 2.42 20.98
N SER A 44 -13.16 1.49 21.11
CA SER A 44 -12.84 0.06 21.23
C SER A 44 -12.27 -0.48 19.92
N TYR A 45 -11.23 -1.31 20.00
CA TYR A 45 -10.65 -2.00 18.85
C TYR A 45 -10.09 -3.37 19.25
N ARG A 46 -9.80 -4.20 18.25
CA ARG A 46 -9.07 -5.46 18.43
C ARG A 46 -7.60 -5.24 18.08
N THR A 47 -6.70 -5.66 18.96
CA THR A 47 -5.26 -5.69 18.68
C THR A 47 -4.91 -6.82 17.71
N ASP A 48 -3.73 -6.74 17.10
CA ASP A 48 -3.24 -7.74 16.15
C ASP A 48 -3.13 -9.16 16.78
N ASP A 49 -2.97 -9.26 18.10
CA ASP A 49 -3.00 -10.51 18.88
C ASP A 49 -4.42 -10.93 19.33
N GLY A 50 -5.46 -10.27 18.80
CA GLY A 50 -6.86 -10.63 18.99
C GLY A 50 -7.50 -10.14 20.30
N LYS A 51 -6.81 -9.37 21.15
CA LYS A 51 -7.37 -8.89 22.41
C LYS A 51 -8.26 -7.66 22.21
N SER A 52 -9.26 -7.50 23.06
CA SER A 52 -10.02 -6.26 23.14
C SER A 52 -9.17 -5.17 23.79
N ALA A 53 -9.14 -3.98 23.18
CA ALA A 53 -8.43 -2.83 23.69
C ALA A 53 -9.22 -1.54 23.39
N VAL A 54 -8.76 -0.44 23.98
CA VAL A 54 -9.33 0.90 23.76
C VAL A 54 -8.19 1.83 23.31
N ARG A 55 -8.49 2.73 22.37
CA ARG A 55 -7.55 3.73 21.85
C ARG A 55 -8.18 5.11 21.78
N LEU A 56 -7.33 6.14 21.81
CA LEU A 56 -7.67 7.50 21.42
C LEU A 56 -7.01 7.79 20.06
N ILE A 57 -7.70 8.51 19.19
CA ILE A 57 -7.24 8.83 17.85
C ILE A 57 -7.08 10.34 17.75
N TYR A 58 -5.88 10.80 17.37
CA TYR A 58 -5.59 12.21 17.10
C TYR A 58 -5.69 12.49 15.61
N TYR A 59 -6.57 13.41 15.21
CA TYR A 59 -6.76 13.73 13.80
C TYR A 59 -5.75 14.77 13.31
N LYS A 60 -4.54 14.32 12.98
CA LYS A 60 -3.40 15.22 12.67
C LYS A 60 -3.62 16.14 11.48
N SER A 61 -4.08 15.62 10.35
CA SER A 61 -4.20 16.39 9.10
C SER A 61 -5.07 15.66 8.09
N ARG A 62 -5.67 16.42 7.17
CA ARG A 62 -6.41 15.89 6.01
C ARG A 62 -5.91 16.56 4.74
N VAL A 63 -5.68 15.76 3.71
CA VAL A 63 -5.53 16.27 2.34
C VAL A 63 -6.87 16.12 1.64
N ALA A 64 -7.42 17.21 1.11
CA ALA A 64 -8.70 17.18 0.40
C ALA A 64 -8.58 16.35 -0.90
N PRO A 65 -9.67 15.71 -1.38
CA PRO A 65 -9.68 15.06 -2.68
C PRO A 65 -9.23 16.04 -3.78
N HIS A 66 -8.28 15.62 -4.60
CA HIS A 66 -7.73 16.40 -5.69
C HIS A 66 -7.27 15.48 -6.82
N GLN A 67 -7.09 16.04 -8.02
CA GLN A 67 -6.41 15.34 -9.09
C GLN A 67 -4.92 15.27 -8.78
N ALA A 68 -4.33 14.09 -8.98
CA ALA A 68 -2.91 13.87 -8.73
C ALA A 68 -2.06 14.87 -9.53
N ASN A 69 -1.09 15.49 -8.86
CA ASN A 69 -0.21 16.47 -9.48
C ASN A 69 1.20 16.38 -8.87
N LEU A 70 2.19 16.82 -9.64
CA LEU A 70 3.59 16.74 -9.24
C LEU A 70 3.91 17.61 -8.00
N ASP A 71 3.18 18.70 -7.76
CA ASP A 71 3.46 19.58 -6.63
C ASP A 71 3.14 18.94 -5.28
N LYS A 72 2.07 18.14 -5.21
CA LYS A 72 1.57 17.53 -3.96
C LYS A 72 1.91 16.06 -3.80
N ASP A 73 2.07 15.36 -4.93
CA ASP A 73 2.15 13.90 -4.99
C ASP A 73 3.46 13.38 -5.58
N TYR A 74 4.49 14.24 -5.69
CA TYR A 74 5.78 13.90 -6.29
C TYR A 74 6.31 12.54 -5.81
N ASP A 75 6.43 12.34 -4.50
CA ASP A 75 7.03 11.12 -3.92
C ASP A 75 6.26 9.86 -4.36
N LYS A 76 4.92 9.94 -4.38
CA LYS A 76 4.07 8.80 -4.75
C LYS A 76 4.17 8.50 -6.25
N LEU A 77 4.14 9.55 -7.08
CA LEU A 77 4.30 9.43 -8.53
C LEU A 77 5.70 8.94 -8.90
N TYR A 78 6.73 9.42 -8.21
CA TYR A 78 8.11 8.97 -8.36
C TYR A 78 8.24 7.48 -8.04
N ASN A 79 7.75 7.03 -6.87
CA ASN A 79 7.83 5.62 -6.48
C ASN A 79 7.07 4.71 -7.46
N TYR A 80 5.90 5.14 -7.92
CA TYR A 80 5.13 4.41 -8.91
C TYR A 80 5.88 4.30 -10.25
N ALA A 81 6.40 5.42 -10.76
CA ALA A 81 7.16 5.43 -12.01
C ALA A 81 8.45 4.61 -11.91
N LEU A 82 9.16 4.69 -10.78
CA LEU A 82 10.36 3.90 -10.51
C LEU A 82 10.05 2.40 -10.51
N SER A 83 9.03 1.98 -9.78
CA SER A 83 8.59 0.57 -9.74
C SER A 83 8.21 0.07 -11.13
N ASN A 84 7.48 0.87 -11.91
CA ASN A 84 7.14 0.53 -13.28
C ASN A 84 8.41 0.32 -14.13
N LYS A 85 9.37 1.25 -14.07
CA LYS A 85 10.63 1.13 -14.81
C LYS A 85 11.48 -0.06 -14.39
N GLN A 86 11.50 -0.40 -13.11
CA GLN A 86 12.18 -1.60 -12.63
C GLN A 86 11.52 -2.87 -13.18
N ASN A 87 10.19 -2.93 -13.20
CA ASN A 87 9.45 -4.06 -13.79
C ASN A 87 9.67 -4.16 -15.30
N GLU A 88 9.68 -3.04 -16.03
CA GLU A 88 10.00 -3.03 -17.46
C GLU A 88 11.41 -3.60 -17.72
N ALA A 89 12.41 -3.14 -16.96
CA ALA A 89 13.78 -3.63 -17.08
C ALA A 89 13.91 -5.11 -16.73
N LEU A 90 13.25 -5.57 -15.67
CA LEU A 90 13.22 -6.97 -15.26
C LEU A 90 12.55 -7.85 -16.32
N ASN A 91 11.44 -7.40 -16.89
CA ASN A 91 10.72 -8.12 -17.93
C ASN A 91 11.56 -8.22 -19.21
N GLN A 92 12.23 -7.14 -19.61
CA GLN A 92 13.12 -7.16 -20.76
C GLN A 92 14.27 -8.15 -20.54
N TRP A 93 14.91 -8.09 -19.37
CA TRP A 93 15.94 -9.05 -18.99
C TRP A 93 15.44 -10.50 -19.00
N PHE A 94 14.22 -10.75 -18.51
CA PHE A 94 13.62 -12.08 -18.51
C PHE A 94 13.40 -12.61 -19.94
N ILE A 95 12.87 -11.77 -20.84
CA ILE A 95 12.64 -12.13 -22.24
C ILE A 95 13.95 -12.47 -22.96
N GLU A 96 15.02 -11.71 -22.71
CA GLU A 96 16.33 -11.98 -23.31
C GLU A 96 16.97 -13.24 -22.73
N THR A 97 16.93 -13.39 -21.41
CA THR A 97 17.61 -14.48 -20.70
C THR A 97 16.93 -15.83 -20.93
N LYS A 98 15.60 -15.87 -21.09
CA LYS A 98 14.88 -17.14 -21.31
C LYS A 98 15.35 -17.88 -22.56
N ASP A 99 15.80 -17.15 -23.59
CA ASP A 99 16.24 -17.74 -24.86
C ASP A 99 17.68 -18.29 -24.77
N GLU A 100 18.44 -17.88 -23.76
CA GLU A 100 19.80 -18.37 -23.49
C GLU A 100 19.81 -19.58 -22.54
N LEU A 101 18.71 -19.84 -21.85
CA LEU A 101 18.60 -20.90 -20.84
C LEU A 101 17.83 -22.13 -21.38
N TYR A 102 18.26 -23.32 -20.99
CA TYR A 102 17.46 -24.53 -21.21
C TYR A 102 16.34 -24.60 -20.16
N ILE A 103 15.10 -24.39 -20.60
CA ILE A 103 13.90 -24.50 -19.77
C ILE A 103 13.10 -25.73 -20.24
N TYR A 104 12.91 -26.70 -19.36
CA TYR A 104 12.05 -27.86 -19.59
C TYR A 104 10.73 -27.70 -18.85
N VAL A 105 9.62 -27.80 -19.58
CA VAL A 105 8.26 -27.82 -19.03
C VAL A 105 7.68 -29.20 -19.30
N ASP A 106 7.18 -29.85 -18.25
CA ASP A 106 6.52 -31.16 -18.39
C ASP A 106 5.27 -31.03 -19.28
N GLN A 107 5.03 -32.04 -20.11
CA GLN A 107 3.96 -32.02 -21.11
C GLN A 107 2.58 -31.83 -20.49
N ASP A 108 2.37 -32.33 -19.27
CA ASP A 108 1.10 -32.19 -18.55
C ASP A 108 0.74 -30.72 -18.32
N PHE A 109 1.71 -29.79 -18.37
CA PHE A 109 1.49 -28.36 -18.12
C PHE A 109 1.47 -27.49 -19.39
N ASN A 110 1.51 -28.09 -20.58
CA ASN A 110 1.49 -27.34 -21.86
C ASN A 110 0.24 -26.46 -22.03
N TYR A 111 -0.88 -26.81 -21.39
CA TYR A 111 -2.12 -26.01 -21.45
C TYR A 111 -2.04 -24.68 -20.67
N CYS A 112 -1.03 -24.51 -19.82
CA CYS A 112 -0.98 -23.42 -18.83
C CYS A 112 -0.21 -22.18 -19.31
N ASN A 113 0.36 -22.20 -20.52
CA ASN A 113 1.19 -21.12 -21.13
C ASN A 113 2.08 -20.37 -20.12
N ILE A 114 2.82 -21.13 -19.32
CA ILE A 114 3.53 -20.61 -18.13
C ILE A 114 4.64 -19.62 -18.52
N LEU A 115 5.15 -19.73 -19.75
CA LEU A 115 6.23 -18.88 -20.28
C LEU A 115 5.71 -17.68 -21.08
N GLY A 116 4.38 -17.49 -21.18
CA GLY A 116 3.77 -16.30 -21.78
C GLY A 116 4.07 -16.09 -23.26
N VAL A 117 4.51 -17.12 -23.99
CA VAL A 117 4.80 -17.03 -25.42
C VAL A 117 3.48 -17.19 -26.17
N GLN A 118 3.12 -16.20 -26.97
CA GLN A 118 2.15 -16.34 -28.05
C GLN A 118 2.88 -16.22 -29.38
#